data_AF-A0A3M1TH83-F1
#
_entry.id   AF-A0A3M1TH83-F1
#
_cell.length_a   1.000
_cell.length_b   1.000
_cell.length_c   1.000
_cell.angle_alpha   90.00
_cell.angle_beta   90.00
_cell.angle_gamma   90.00
#
_symmetry.space_group_name_H-M   'P 1'
#
loop_
_entity.id
_entity.type
_entity.pdbx_description
1 polymer ?
#
loop_
_entity_poly.entity_id
_entity_poly.type
_entity_poly.pdbx_seq_one_letter_code
_entity_poly.pdbx_strand_id
1 'polypeptide(L)'
;MLDRTFAGRFEEHRLSERVRLRLAPTRKFKTALVKVFVRTDLDAATATEVAALPYVLRHGTRSLPSKRELTRSLEALYGASLGVDVLKLGEQQVISLSLQVLGDRFLPPGERVFERGLRILCDLLCDPALDEQGALRAEAVRQEKEKLRRFIEGLINDKGSYAAQRCIERMCRDEPYGVFEYGRLSDLAAVDGAALEARRRALLAEAPIDVYVVGAVEAERARQAIAEALRLP
;
A
#
# COMPACT_ATOMS: atom_id res chain seq x y z
N MET A 1 20.35 15.27 -26.18
CA MET A 1 19.22 14.34 -25.93
C MET A 1 18.94 14.29 -24.43
N LEU A 2 18.08 15.21 -24.00
CA LEU A 2 17.35 15.35 -22.74
C LEU A 2 17.95 14.76 -21.45
N ASP A 3 18.79 15.60 -20.82
CA ASP A 3 19.02 15.58 -19.38
C ASP A 3 17.76 16.11 -18.65
N ARG A 4 16.73 15.27 -18.50
CA ARG A 4 15.53 15.63 -17.74
C ARG A 4 15.83 15.52 -16.25
N THR A 5 16.47 16.55 -15.71
CA THR A 5 16.43 16.82 -14.27
C THR A 5 14.98 17.06 -13.89
N PHE A 6 14.45 16.34 -12.89
CA PHE A 6 13.06 16.45 -12.44
C PHE A 6 12.71 17.91 -12.12
N ALA A 7 11.90 18.54 -12.97
CA ALA A 7 11.56 19.96 -12.88
C ALA A 7 10.35 20.23 -11.95
N GLY A 8 10.10 19.35 -10.98
CA GLY A 8 8.96 19.48 -10.06
C GLY A 8 7.59 19.19 -10.68
N ARG A 9 7.53 18.55 -11.85
CA ARG A 9 6.28 18.21 -12.55
C ARG A 9 6.20 16.72 -12.81
N PHE A 10 5.03 16.15 -12.59
CA PHE A 10 4.70 14.77 -12.95
C PHE A 10 4.03 14.76 -14.32
N GLU A 11 4.39 13.76 -15.14
CA GLU A 11 3.60 13.37 -16.31
C GLU A 11 2.38 12.60 -15.80
N GLU A 12 1.18 13.12 -16.05
CA GLU A 12 -0.05 12.52 -15.57
C GLU A 12 -0.72 11.69 -16.66
N HIS A 13 -1.15 10.48 -16.30
CA HIS A 13 -1.87 9.57 -17.17
C HIS A 13 -3.08 9.02 -16.44
N ARG A 14 -4.22 9.00 -17.12
CA ARG A 14 -5.42 8.34 -16.62
C ARG A 14 -5.46 6.93 -17.18
N LEU A 15 -5.35 5.91 -16.32
CA LEU A 15 -5.40 4.50 -16.74
C LEU A 15 -6.84 3.97 -16.75
N SER A 16 -7.68 4.46 -15.85
CA SER A 16 -9.12 4.23 -15.81
C SER A 16 -9.82 5.41 -15.14
N GLU A 17 -11.15 5.36 -15.01
CA GLU A 17 -11.89 6.41 -14.31
C GLU A 17 -11.36 6.66 -12.88
N ARG A 18 -10.92 5.58 -12.20
CA ARG A 18 -10.49 5.58 -10.80
C ARG A 18 -8.97 5.55 -10.62
N VAL A 19 -8.20 5.14 -11.63
CA VAL A 19 -6.74 5.00 -11.55
C VAL A 19 -6.02 6.15 -12.24
N ARG A 20 -5.25 6.90 -11.47
CA ARG A 20 -4.35 7.95 -11.98
C ARG A 20 -2.90 7.57 -11.75
N LEU A 21 -2.11 7.66 -12.81
CA LEU A 21 -0.68 7.42 -12.80
C LEU A 21 0.06 8.75 -12.93
N ARG A 22 1.07 8.96 -12.10
CA ARG A 22 1.96 10.12 -12.10
C ARG A 22 3.40 9.65 -12.22
N LEU A 23 4.03 10.02 -13.32
CA LEU A 23 5.39 9.61 -13.68
C LEU A 23 6.36 10.78 -13.51
N ALA A 24 7.49 10.49 -12.89
CA ALA A 24 8.63 11.39 -12.78
C ALA A 24 9.96 10.63 -13.03
N PRO A 25 10.22 10.20 -14.27
CA PRO A 25 11.51 9.61 -14.64
C PRO A 25 12.64 10.60 -14.36
N THR A 26 13.69 10.16 -13.68
CA THR A 26 14.85 11.01 -13.40
C THR A 26 16.13 10.19 -13.30
N ARG A 27 17.25 10.81 -13.73
CA ARG A 27 18.58 10.21 -13.62
C ARG A 27 19.28 10.48 -12.29
N LYS A 28 18.70 11.32 -11.42
CA LYS A 28 19.26 11.69 -10.11
C LYS A 28 19.42 10.49 -9.17
N PHE A 29 18.52 9.52 -9.28
CA PHE A 29 18.51 8.33 -8.42
C PHE A 29 19.02 7.11 -9.17
N LYS A 30 19.56 6.14 -8.42
CA LYS A 30 19.93 4.83 -8.96
C LYS A 30 18.77 3.83 -8.97
N THR A 31 17.73 4.14 -8.21
CA THR A 31 16.55 3.30 -7.99
C THR A 31 15.31 3.94 -8.62
N ALA A 32 14.28 3.13 -8.83
CA ALA A 32 12.91 3.58 -9.08
C ALA A 32 12.05 3.27 -7.86
N LEU A 33 11.23 4.23 -7.45
CA LEU A 33 10.26 4.13 -6.37
C LEU A 33 8.85 4.18 -6.97
N VAL A 34 8.05 3.18 -6.65
CA VAL A 34 6.62 3.14 -6.94
C VAL A 34 5.86 3.29 -5.62
N LYS A 35 4.83 4.15 -5.61
CA LYS A 35 3.84 4.21 -4.53
C LYS A 35 2.45 4.05 -5.10
N VAL A 36 1.64 3.24 -4.45
CA VAL A 36 0.22 3.04 -4.75
C VAL A 36 -0.58 3.50 -3.55
N PHE A 37 -1.48 4.46 -3.76
CA PHE A 37 -2.38 4.97 -2.73
C PHE A 37 -3.81 4.57 -3.06
N VAL A 38 -4.47 3.87 -2.13
CA VAL A 38 -5.90 3.56 -2.21
C VAL A 38 -6.59 4.40 -1.14
N ARG A 39 -7.49 5.30 -1.57
CA ARG A 39 -8.09 6.31 -0.69
C ARG A 39 -9.55 5.97 -0.39
N THR A 40 -9.91 6.02 0.88
CA THR A 40 -11.28 5.85 1.35
C THR A 40 -11.59 6.94 2.36
N ASP A 41 -12.87 7.20 2.60
CA ASP A 41 -13.29 8.12 3.65
C ASP A 41 -12.92 7.54 5.02
N LEU A 42 -12.52 8.42 5.93
CA LEU A 42 -12.16 8.06 7.29
C LEU A 42 -13.43 7.87 8.12
N ASP A 43 -13.85 6.62 8.28
CA ASP A 43 -15.05 6.26 9.05
C ASP A 43 -14.67 5.40 10.26
N ALA A 44 -15.22 5.73 11.44
CA ALA A 44 -15.01 4.95 12.66
C ALA A 44 -15.42 3.48 12.51
N ALA A 45 -16.47 3.18 11.71
CA ALA A 45 -16.94 1.82 11.50
C ALA A 45 -15.95 0.96 10.69
N THR A 46 -15.15 1.58 9.82
CA THR A 46 -14.27 0.86 8.89
C THR A 46 -12.79 1.10 9.14
N ALA A 47 -12.42 2.12 9.93
CA ALA A 47 -11.05 2.55 10.13
C ALA A 47 -10.13 1.41 10.59
N THR A 48 -10.61 0.57 11.51
CA THR A 48 -9.86 -0.57 12.06
C THR A 48 -9.62 -1.65 10.99
N GLU A 49 -10.60 -1.93 10.13
CA GLU A 49 -10.46 -2.90 9.03
C GLU A 49 -9.46 -2.39 7.98
N VAL A 50 -9.64 -1.13 7.56
CA VAL A 50 -8.76 -0.46 6.57
C VAL A 50 -7.34 -0.35 7.11
N ALA A 51 -7.16 -0.12 8.42
CA ALA A 51 -5.86 -0.07 9.06
C ALA A 51 -5.15 -1.43 9.06
N ALA A 52 -5.87 -2.51 9.36
CA ALA A 52 -5.30 -3.86 9.42
C ALA A 52 -4.99 -4.44 8.04
N LEU A 53 -5.83 -4.11 7.04
CA LEU A 53 -5.79 -4.69 5.70
C LEU A 53 -4.38 -4.71 5.05
N PRO A 54 -3.66 -3.58 4.87
CA PRO A 54 -2.36 -3.59 4.18
C PRO A 54 -1.33 -4.52 4.84
N TYR A 55 -1.32 -4.57 6.17
CA TYR A 55 -0.38 -5.41 6.91
C TYR A 55 -0.70 -6.89 6.77
N VAL A 56 -1.98 -7.26 6.69
CA VAL A 56 -2.40 -8.64 6.40
C VAL A 56 -2.05 -9.03 4.96
N LEU A 57 -2.30 -8.15 3.98
CA LEU A 57 -1.97 -8.41 2.57
C LEU A 57 -0.47 -8.72 2.39
N ARG A 58 0.41 -8.04 3.14
CA ARG A 58 1.87 -8.28 3.12
C ARG A 58 2.30 -9.70 3.54
N HIS A 59 1.39 -10.57 4.00
CA HIS A 59 1.72 -11.97 4.32
C HIS A 59 1.89 -12.89 3.12
N GLY A 60 1.46 -12.47 1.93
CA GLY A 60 1.67 -13.23 0.71
C GLY A 60 0.62 -12.96 -0.35
N THR A 61 0.94 -13.38 -1.56
CA THR A 61 0.08 -13.36 -2.73
C THR A 61 -0.29 -14.78 -3.12
N ARG A 62 -1.24 -14.97 -4.04
CA ARG A 62 -1.54 -16.31 -4.57
C ARG A 62 -0.31 -16.99 -5.20
N SER A 63 0.54 -16.20 -5.85
CA SER A 63 1.78 -16.67 -6.47
C SER A 63 2.94 -16.88 -5.48
N LEU A 64 2.95 -16.13 -4.38
CA LEU A 64 3.96 -16.15 -3.31
C LEU A 64 3.25 -16.28 -1.95
N PRO A 65 2.76 -17.48 -1.60
CA PRO A 65 1.81 -17.66 -0.50
C PRO A 65 2.41 -17.41 0.89
N SER A 66 3.73 -17.28 1.03
CA SER A 66 4.37 -17.03 2.34
C SER A 66 5.24 -15.78 2.35
N LYS A 67 5.36 -15.16 3.53
CA LYS A 67 6.35 -14.09 3.80
C LYS A 67 7.76 -14.50 3.37
N ARG A 68 8.14 -15.76 3.62
CA ARG A 68 9.46 -16.29 3.24
C ARG A 68 9.68 -16.23 1.73
N GLU A 69 8.69 -16.66 0.94
CA GLU A 69 8.77 -16.63 -0.52
C GLU A 69 8.71 -15.21 -1.09
N LEU A 70 7.93 -14.33 -0.47
CA LEU A 70 7.90 -12.92 -0.81
C LEU A 70 9.26 -12.27 -0.58
N THR A 71 9.85 -12.47 0.60
CA THR A 71 11.21 -11.97 0.92
C THR A 71 12.25 -12.53 -0.04
N ARG A 72 12.26 -13.85 -0.27
CA ARG A 72 13.22 -14.49 -1.20
C ARG A 72 13.08 -13.94 -2.62
N SER A 73 11.86 -13.69 -3.08
CA SER A 73 11.62 -13.07 -4.39
C SER A 73 12.15 -11.65 -4.47
N LEU A 74 11.97 -10.86 -3.41
CA LEU A 74 12.50 -9.49 -3.34
C LEU A 74 14.03 -9.45 -3.26
N GLU A 75 14.65 -10.38 -2.53
CA GLU A 75 16.11 -10.55 -2.48
C GLU A 75 16.68 -10.88 -3.87
N ALA A 76 16.04 -11.79 -4.59
CA ALA A 76 16.40 -12.14 -5.98
C ALA A 76 16.23 -10.97 -6.96
N LEU A 77 15.47 -9.93 -6.59
CA LEU A 77 15.31 -8.68 -7.33
C LEU A 77 16.35 -7.63 -6.89
N TYR A 78 17.59 -8.08 -6.64
CA TYR A 78 18.71 -7.25 -6.19
C TYR A 78 18.42 -6.49 -4.89
N GLY A 79 17.72 -7.15 -3.96
CA GLY A 79 17.34 -6.53 -2.69
C GLY A 79 16.27 -5.45 -2.84
N ALA A 80 15.29 -5.66 -3.74
CA ALA A 80 14.13 -4.79 -3.83
C ALA A 80 13.42 -4.69 -2.48
N SER A 81 12.88 -3.52 -2.15
CA SER A 81 12.16 -3.33 -0.89
C SER A 81 10.68 -3.05 -1.15
N LEU A 82 9.83 -3.64 -0.30
CA LEU A 82 8.40 -3.47 -0.34
C LEU A 82 7.89 -3.01 1.03
N GLY A 83 7.07 -1.96 1.03
CA GLY A 83 6.46 -1.40 2.22
C GLY A 83 4.94 -1.31 2.08
N VAL A 84 4.27 -1.32 3.23
CA VAL A 84 2.84 -1.01 3.35
C VAL A 84 2.64 -0.12 4.55
N ASP A 85 1.67 0.78 4.47
CA ASP A 85 1.39 1.77 5.51
C ASP A 85 -0.06 2.29 5.44
N VAL A 86 -0.48 2.99 6.48
CA VAL A 86 -1.78 3.66 6.57
C VAL A 86 -1.55 5.12 6.93
N LEU A 87 -2.16 6.02 6.15
CA LEU A 87 -2.00 7.46 6.30
C LEU A 87 -3.35 8.12 6.53
N LYS A 88 -3.34 9.24 7.26
CA LYS A 88 -4.48 10.14 7.41
C LYS A 88 -4.24 11.42 6.61
N LEU A 89 -5.08 11.69 5.61
CA LEU A 89 -5.02 12.90 4.80
C LEU A 89 -6.36 13.62 4.89
N GLY A 90 -6.45 14.59 5.81
CA GLY A 90 -7.73 15.22 6.15
C GLY A 90 -8.73 14.16 6.62
N GLU A 91 -9.92 14.16 6.04
CA GLU A 91 -11.00 13.21 6.32
C GLU A 91 -10.90 11.91 5.51
N GLN A 92 -9.73 11.64 4.91
CA GLN A 92 -9.47 10.41 4.19
C GLN A 92 -8.49 9.52 4.93
N GLN A 93 -8.76 8.21 4.90
CA GLN A 93 -7.82 7.17 5.26
C GLN A 93 -7.21 6.59 3.98
N VAL A 94 -5.89 6.45 3.96
CA VAL A 94 -5.16 6.09 2.75
C VAL A 94 -4.28 4.88 3.02
N ILE A 95 -4.55 3.79 2.31
CA ILE A 95 -3.65 2.64 2.25
C ILE A 95 -2.52 2.99 1.27
N SER A 96 -1.28 2.89 1.75
CA SER A 96 -0.07 3.15 0.96
C SER A 96 0.70 1.85 0.78
N LEU A 97 0.97 1.44 -0.46
CA LEU A 97 1.94 0.40 -0.77
C LEU A 97 3.13 1.04 -1.49
N SER A 98 4.34 0.55 -1.23
CA SER A 98 5.56 1.06 -1.85
C SER A 98 6.45 -0.07 -2.34
N LEU A 99 7.12 0.17 -3.46
CA LEU A 99 8.15 -0.69 -4.01
C LEU A 99 9.35 0.17 -4.39
N GLN A 100 10.54 -0.23 -3.98
CA GLN A 100 11.79 0.34 -4.46
C GLN A 100 12.64 -0.74 -5.13
N VAL A 101 13.05 -0.47 -6.36
CA VAL A 101 13.86 -1.39 -7.19
C VAL A 101 15.07 -0.66 -7.77
N LEU A 102 16.11 -1.42 -8.10
CA LEU A 102 17.25 -0.88 -8.82
C LEU A 102 16.85 -0.52 -10.26
N GLY A 103 17.32 0.62 -10.76
CA GLY A 103 17.02 1.06 -12.11
C GLY A 103 17.78 0.28 -13.17
N ASP A 104 17.19 0.17 -14.36
CA ASP A 104 17.66 -0.73 -15.44
C ASP A 104 19.13 -0.55 -15.82
N ARG A 105 19.65 0.68 -15.77
CA ARG A 105 21.04 0.97 -16.16
C ARG A 105 22.09 0.31 -15.26
N PHE A 106 21.70 -0.16 -14.08
CA PHE A 106 22.59 -0.82 -13.12
C PHE A 106 22.40 -2.33 -13.10
N LEU A 107 21.55 -2.85 -13.97
CA LEU A 107 21.25 -4.27 -14.08
C LEU A 107 21.97 -4.89 -15.28
N PRO A 108 22.28 -6.20 -15.23
CA PRO A 108 22.68 -6.94 -16.41
C PRO A 108 21.66 -6.80 -17.55
N PRO A 109 22.10 -6.82 -18.82
CA PRO A 109 21.20 -6.75 -19.97
C PRO A 109 20.11 -7.83 -19.93
N GLY A 110 18.87 -7.44 -20.17
CA GLY A 110 17.71 -8.36 -20.22
C GLY A 110 16.96 -8.55 -18.90
N GLU A 111 17.50 -8.06 -17.77
CA GLU A 111 16.81 -8.10 -16.49
C GLU A 111 15.54 -7.23 -16.48
N ARG A 112 14.46 -7.78 -15.92
CA ARG A 112 13.13 -7.12 -15.81
C ARG A 112 12.72 -6.93 -14.35
N VAL A 113 13.61 -6.33 -13.57
CA VAL A 113 13.44 -6.19 -12.12
C VAL A 113 12.24 -5.31 -11.77
N PHE A 114 12.04 -4.21 -12.52
CA PHE A 114 10.93 -3.29 -12.29
C PHE A 114 9.57 -3.98 -12.45
N GLU A 115 9.32 -4.68 -13.55
CA GLU A 115 8.04 -5.34 -13.81
C GLU A 115 7.79 -6.51 -12.86
N ARG A 116 8.83 -7.26 -12.52
CA ARG A 116 8.72 -8.36 -11.55
C ARG A 116 8.37 -7.82 -10.16
N GLY A 117 9.05 -6.77 -9.70
CA GLY A 117 8.73 -6.12 -8.43
C GLY A 117 7.35 -5.48 -8.42
N LEU A 118 6.98 -4.80 -9.51
CA LEU A 118 5.68 -4.17 -9.67
C LEU A 118 4.54 -5.20 -9.64
N ARG A 119 4.73 -6.35 -10.29
CA ARG A 119 3.78 -7.46 -10.24
C ARG A 119 3.57 -7.93 -8.81
N ILE A 120 4.63 -8.13 -8.03
CA ILE A 120 4.51 -8.50 -6.61
C ILE A 120 3.71 -7.43 -5.83
N LEU A 121 4.01 -6.14 -6.05
CA LEU A 121 3.31 -5.04 -5.40
C LEU A 121 1.80 -5.03 -5.73
N CYS A 122 1.46 -5.20 -7.01
CA CYS A 122 0.06 -5.24 -7.46
C CYS A 122 -0.65 -6.51 -7.00
N ASP A 123 0.02 -7.67 -7.02
CA ASP A 123 -0.55 -8.95 -6.57
C ASP A 123 -0.92 -8.90 -5.08
N LEU A 124 -0.17 -8.18 -4.23
CA LEU A 124 -0.56 -7.98 -2.82
C LEU A 124 -1.94 -7.38 -2.69
N LEU A 125 -2.29 -6.47 -3.59
CA LEU A 125 -3.56 -5.77 -3.57
C LEU A 125 -4.64 -6.54 -4.33
N CYS A 126 -4.33 -7.04 -5.52
CA CYS A 126 -5.29 -7.64 -6.45
C CYS A 126 -5.51 -9.15 -6.24
N ASP A 127 -4.47 -9.89 -5.86
CA ASP A 127 -4.45 -11.36 -5.82
C ASP A 127 -3.73 -11.89 -4.54
N PRO A 128 -4.23 -11.55 -3.35
CA PRO A 128 -3.60 -11.93 -2.09
C PRO A 128 -3.68 -13.44 -1.82
N ALA A 129 -2.87 -13.93 -0.87
CA ALA A 129 -2.95 -15.30 -0.40
C ALA A 129 -4.22 -15.53 0.45
N LEU A 130 -5.19 -16.23 -0.12
CA LEU A 130 -6.47 -16.61 0.51
C LEU A 130 -6.42 -18.04 1.07
N ASP A 131 -7.30 -18.34 2.01
CA ASP A 131 -7.60 -19.70 2.44
C ASP A 131 -8.56 -20.42 1.47
N GLU A 132 -8.89 -21.68 1.77
CA GLU A 132 -9.76 -22.52 0.94
C GLU A 132 -11.19 -21.97 0.83
N GLN A 133 -11.61 -21.14 1.78
CA GLN A 133 -12.93 -20.48 1.81
C GLN A 133 -12.91 -19.12 1.10
N GLY A 134 -11.75 -18.69 0.58
CA GLY A 134 -11.58 -17.43 -0.12
C GLY A 134 -11.43 -16.22 0.81
N ALA A 135 -11.14 -16.41 2.10
CA ALA A 135 -10.89 -15.36 3.07
C ALA A 135 -9.38 -15.11 3.28
N LEU A 136 -9.00 -13.95 3.82
CA LEU A 136 -7.61 -13.72 4.22
C LEU A 136 -7.23 -14.66 5.38
N ARG A 137 -6.08 -15.33 5.26
CA ARG A 137 -5.67 -16.40 6.18
C ARG A 137 -5.73 -15.97 7.64
N ALA A 138 -6.45 -16.74 8.45
CA ALA A 138 -6.70 -16.46 9.86
C ALA A 138 -5.42 -16.24 10.70
N GLU A 139 -4.35 -16.98 10.40
CA GLU A 139 -3.07 -16.79 11.11
C GLU A 139 -2.48 -15.40 10.85
N ALA A 140 -2.49 -14.94 9.60
CA ALA A 140 -2.00 -13.61 9.23
C ALA A 140 -2.83 -12.52 9.91
N VAL A 141 -4.15 -12.65 9.87
CA VAL A 141 -5.09 -11.73 10.52
C VAL A 141 -4.83 -11.68 12.02
N ARG A 142 -4.70 -12.83 12.71
CA ARG A 142 -4.42 -12.88 14.14
C ARG A 142 -3.10 -12.19 14.51
N GLN A 143 -2.04 -12.43 13.75
CA GLN A 143 -0.73 -11.83 14.00
C GLN A 143 -0.76 -10.29 13.84
N GLU A 144 -1.39 -9.79 12.77
CA GLU A 144 -1.43 -8.34 12.53
C GLU A 144 -2.45 -7.63 13.44
N LYS A 145 -3.55 -8.28 13.85
CA LYS A 145 -4.43 -7.78 14.91
C LYS A 145 -3.70 -7.55 16.22
N GLU A 146 -2.88 -8.52 16.64
CA GLU A 146 -2.10 -8.40 17.87
C GLU A 146 -1.06 -7.28 17.78
N LYS A 147 -0.43 -7.08 16.62
CA LYS A 147 0.49 -5.97 16.42
C LYS A 147 -0.22 -4.62 16.43
N LEU A 148 -1.36 -4.52 15.75
CA LEU A 148 -2.17 -3.30 15.72
C LEU A 148 -2.69 -2.96 17.12
N ARG A 149 -3.14 -3.96 17.88
CA ARG A 149 -3.50 -3.82 19.29
C ARG A 149 -2.35 -3.21 20.11
N ARG A 150 -1.16 -3.82 20.05
CA ARG A 150 0.02 -3.35 20.80
C ARG A 150 0.44 -1.95 20.36
N PHE A 151 0.31 -1.64 19.08
CA PHE A 151 0.58 -0.30 18.55
C PHE A 151 -0.36 0.74 19.17
N ILE A 152 -1.67 0.47 19.18
CA ILE A 152 -2.67 1.38 19.75
C ILE A 152 -2.51 1.51 21.28
N GLU A 153 -2.34 0.40 21.99
CA GLU A 153 -2.09 0.40 23.45
C GLU A 153 -0.77 1.12 23.78
N GLY A 154 0.25 0.94 22.94
CA GLY A 154 1.57 1.54 23.09
C GLY A 154 1.61 3.04 22.85
N LEU A 155 0.60 3.63 22.22
CA LEU A 155 0.52 5.07 21.96
C LEU A 155 0.68 5.88 23.25
N ILE A 156 0.13 5.39 24.37
CA ILE A 156 0.23 6.06 25.68
C ILE A 156 1.68 6.20 26.20
N ASN A 157 2.61 5.41 25.68
CA ASN A 157 4.03 5.48 26.06
C ASN A 157 4.74 6.66 25.39
N ASP A 158 4.25 7.10 24.22
CA ASP A 158 4.66 8.35 23.60
C ASP A 158 3.68 9.46 24.00
N LYS A 159 4.02 10.19 25.08
CA LYS A 159 3.15 11.23 25.64
C LYS A 159 2.85 12.37 24.65
N GLY A 160 3.78 12.67 23.75
CA GLY A 160 3.60 13.72 22.75
C GLY A 160 2.55 13.32 21.72
N SER A 161 2.77 12.17 21.07
CA SER A 161 1.83 11.62 20.08
C SER A 161 0.46 11.33 20.69
N TYR A 162 0.43 10.79 21.91
CA TYR A 162 -0.82 10.54 22.64
C TYR A 162 -1.59 11.83 22.93
N ALA A 163 -0.94 12.88 23.45
CA ALA A 163 -1.61 14.14 23.74
C ALA A 163 -2.16 14.80 22.47
N ALA A 164 -1.39 14.78 21.37
CA ALA A 164 -1.83 15.29 20.08
C ALA A 164 -3.06 14.52 19.56
N GLN A 165 -3.02 13.19 19.60
CA GLN A 165 -4.14 12.35 19.18
C GLN A 165 -5.40 12.59 20.02
N ARG A 166 -5.27 12.67 21.35
CA ARG A 166 -6.39 12.99 22.25
C ARG A 166 -6.94 14.39 22.02
N CYS A 167 -6.09 15.36 21.69
CA CYS A 167 -6.53 16.71 21.34
C CYS A 167 -7.41 16.68 20.08
N ILE A 168 -6.95 16.01 19.01
CA ILE A 168 -7.69 15.86 17.75
C ILE A 168 -9.04 15.16 17.98
N GLU A 169 -9.05 14.04 18.70
CA GLU A 169 -10.26 13.29 19.04
C GLU A 169 -11.30 14.16 19.78
N ARG A 170 -10.84 15.10 20.61
CA ARG A 170 -11.73 16.00 21.37
C ARG A 170 -12.21 17.18 20.55
N MET A 171 -11.31 17.80 19.78
CA MET A 171 -11.62 18.95 18.95
C MET A 171 -12.57 18.58 17.81
N CYS A 172 -12.37 17.40 17.19
CA CYS A 172 -13.10 16.95 16.01
C CYS A 172 -14.02 15.76 16.32
N ARG A 173 -14.59 15.71 17.54
CA ARG A 173 -15.31 14.53 18.04
C ARG A 173 -16.51 14.10 17.17
N ASP A 174 -17.14 15.08 16.50
CA ASP A 174 -18.34 14.91 15.68
C ASP A 174 -18.00 14.96 14.17
N GLU A 175 -16.70 14.89 13.83
CA GLU A 175 -16.17 14.95 12.47
C GLU A 175 -15.37 13.68 12.16
N PRO A 176 -15.32 13.23 10.88
CA PRO A 176 -14.45 12.16 10.44
C PRO A 176 -12.99 12.34 10.88
N TYR A 177 -12.49 13.58 10.88
CA TYR A 177 -11.14 13.92 11.31
C TYR A 177 -10.84 13.57 12.78
N GLY A 178 -11.84 13.38 13.64
CA GLY A 178 -11.64 12.91 15.01
C GLY A 178 -11.24 11.44 15.11
N VAL A 179 -11.46 10.64 14.07
CA VAL A 179 -11.17 9.20 14.08
C VAL A 179 -9.66 8.96 13.97
N PHE A 180 -9.15 8.01 14.76
CA PHE A 180 -7.77 7.57 14.64
C PHE A 180 -7.63 6.64 13.44
N GLU A 181 -6.65 6.89 12.57
CA GLU A 181 -6.45 6.14 11.32
C GLU A 181 -6.01 4.69 11.53
N TYR A 182 -5.57 4.33 12.74
CA TYR A 182 -5.30 2.95 13.14
C TYR A 182 -6.52 2.27 13.79
N GLY A 183 -7.65 2.96 13.86
CA GLY A 183 -8.89 2.45 14.42
C GLY A 183 -8.92 2.44 15.95
N ARG A 184 -9.72 1.54 16.51
CA ARG A 184 -9.97 1.45 17.95
C ARG A 184 -9.87 0.00 18.44
N LEU A 185 -9.47 -0.16 19.70
CA LEU A 185 -9.30 -1.47 20.32
C LEU A 185 -10.60 -2.29 20.38
N SER A 186 -11.74 -1.63 20.56
CA SER A 186 -13.07 -2.26 20.61
C SER A 186 -13.41 -3.01 19.33
N ASP A 187 -12.97 -2.49 18.18
CA ASP A 187 -13.42 -2.96 16.87
C ASP A 187 -12.52 -4.08 16.36
N LEU A 188 -11.33 -4.26 16.95
CA LEU A 188 -10.42 -5.35 16.62
C LEU A 188 -11.08 -6.71 16.77
N ALA A 189 -12.03 -6.89 17.70
CA ALA A 189 -12.70 -8.18 17.88
C ALA A 189 -13.42 -8.65 16.60
N ALA A 190 -14.05 -7.72 15.87
CA ALA A 190 -14.81 -7.99 14.65
C ALA A 190 -13.93 -8.14 13.39
N VAL A 191 -12.66 -7.76 13.43
CA VAL A 191 -11.75 -7.91 12.28
C VAL A 191 -11.45 -9.39 12.06
N ASP A 192 -11.91 -9.95 10.95
CA ASP A 192 -11.58 -11.31 10.51
C ASP A 192 -11.18 -11.37 9.02
N GLY A 193 -10.80 -12.57 8.56
CA GLY A 193 -10.34 -12.77 7.18
C GLY A 193 -11.38 -12.49 6.11
N ALA A 194 -12.65 -12.77 6.40
CA ALA A 194 -13.75 -12.58 5.46
C ALA A 194 -14.14 -11.11 5.38
N ALA A 195 -14.23 -10.42 6.53
CA ALA A 195 -14.48 -8.99 6.62
C ALA A 195 -13.40 -8.19 5.88
N LEU A 196 -12.12 -8.51 6.09
CA LEU A 196 -11.01 -7.84 5.42
C LEU A 196 -10.99 -8.11 3.90
N GLU A 197 -11.30 -9.33 3.47
CA GLU A 197 -11.41 -9.62 2.03
C GLU A 197 -12.58 -8.88 1.38
N ALA A 198 -13.75 -8.84 2.04
CA ALA A 198 -14.89 -8.06 1.57
C ALA A 198 -14.55 -6.57 1.48
N ARG A 199 -13.88 -6.02 2.50
CA ARG A 199 -13.39 -4.64 2.51
C ARG A 199 -12.43 -4.37 1.36
N ARG A 200 -11.46 -5.27 1.12
CA ARG A 200 -10.52 -5.18 0.00
C ARG A 200 -11.25 -5.11 -1.33
N ARG A 201 -12.22 -6.01 -1.57
CA ARG A 201 -13.00 -6.02 -2.81
C ARG A 201 -13.80 -4.74 -3.01
N ALA A 202 -14.45 -4.23 -1.96
CA ALA A 202 -15.16 -2.96 -2.01
C ALA A 202 -14.23 -1.79 -2.38
N LEU A 203 -13.06 -1.70 -1.72
CA LEU A 203 -12.06 -0.69 -2.05
C LEU A 203 -11.59 -0.81 -3.50
N LEU A 204 -11.34 -2.00 -4.02
CA LEU A 204 -10.94 -2.17 -5.42
C LEU A 204 -12.03 -1.87 -6.44
N ALA A 205 -13.30 -1.93 -6.05
CA ALA A 205 -14.43 -1.58 -6.91
C ALA A 205 -14.72 -0.08 -6.92
N GLU A 206 -14.48 0.62 -5.81
CA GLU A 206 -15.00 1.98 -5.60
C GLU A 206 -13.92 3.04 -5.38
N ALA A 207 -12.81 2.68 -4.71
CA ALA A 207 -11.83 3.66 -4.24
C ALA A 207 -11.04 4.31 -5.39
N PRO A 208 -10.75 5.61 -5.31
CA PRO A 208 -9.74 6.25 -6.13
C PRO A 208 -8.34 5.67 -5.83
N ILE A 209 -7.59 5.35 -6.89
CA ILE A 209 -6.23 4.83 -6.78
C ILE A 209 -5.27 5.79 -7.48
N ASP A 210 -4.28 6.27 -6.73
CA ASP A 210 -3.23 7.14 -7.25
C ASP A 210 -1.88 6.41 -7.19
N VAL A 211 -1.26 6.23 -8.36
CA VAL A 211 0.03 5.57 -8.53
C VAL A 211 1.08 6.62 -8.86
N TYR A 212 2.16 6.63 -8.10
CA TYR A 212 3.32 7.50 -8.32
C TYR A 212 4.53 6.67 -8.65
N VAL A 213 5.28 7.08 -9.66
CA VAL A 213 6.55 6.45 -10.04
C VAL A 213 7.60 7.51 -10.22
N VAL A 214 8.70 7.38 -9.48
CA VAL A 214 9.80 8.34 -9.48
C VAL A 214 11.12 7.60 -9.59
N GLY A 215 12.04 8.09 -10.42
CA GLY A 215 13.42 7.59 -10.42
C GLY A 215 13.86 6.95 -11.74
N ALA A 216 14.76 5.98 -11.63
CA ALA A 216 15.49 5.40 -12.75
C ALA A 216 14.67 4.33 -13.50
N VAL A 217 13.62 4.77 -14.19
CA VAL A 217 12.76 3.94 -15.05
C VAL A 217 12.42 4.69 -16.33
N GLU A 218 12.14 3.97 -17.41
CA GLU A 218 11.61 4.52 -18.66
C GLU A 218 10.09 4.74 -18.54
N ALA A 219 9.58 5.89 -19.01
CA ALA A 219 8.22 6.34 -18.76
C ALA A 219 7.17 5.42 -19.40
N GLU A 220 7.36 5.10 -20.68
CA GLU A 220 6.40 4.32 -21.45
C GLU A 220 6.38 2.86 -20.99
N ARG A 221 7.55 2.29 -20.71
CA ARG A 221 7.69 0.96 -20.09
C ARG A 221 6.99 0.90 -18.73
N ALA A 222 7.19 1.90 -17.86
CA ALA A 222 6.53 1.95 -16.56
C ALA A 222 5.01 2.03 -16.71
N ARG A 223 4.53 2.88 -17.62
CA ARG A 223 3.10 3.05 -17.91
C ARG A 223 2.46 1.73 -18.34
N GLN A 224 3.09 1.01 -19.29
CA GLN A 224 2.61 -0.28 -19.78
C GLN A 224 2.60 -1.33 -18.67
N ALA A 225 3.69 -1.46 -17.92
CA ALA A 225 3.79 -2.44 -16.83
C ALA A 225 2.72 -2.22 -15.75
N ILE A 226 2.38 -0.96 -15.43
CA ILE A 226 1.35 -0.62 -14.44
C ILE A 226 -0.06 -0.93 -14.98
N ALA A 227 -0.32 -0.58 -16.24
CA ALA A 227 -1.60 -0.90 -16.87
C ALA A 227 -1.84 -2.42 -16.96
N GLU A 228 -0.79 -3.22 -17.16
CA GLU A 228 -0.89 -4.68 -17.20
C GLU A 228 -1.05 -5.33 -15.82
N ALA A 229 -0.35 -4.80 -14.81
CA ALA A 229 -0.31 -5.37 -13.47
C ALA A 229 -1.50 -4.96 -12.59
N LEU A 230 -1.96 -3.72 -12.68
CA LEU A 230 -3.06 -3.21 -11.87
C LEU A 230 -4.42 -3.51 -12.53
N ARG A 231 -4.82 -4.79 -12.52
CA ARG A 231 -6.12 -5.24 -13.01
C ARG A 231 -7.16 -5.08 -11.93
N LEU A 232 -7.92 -3.99 -12.00
CA LEU A 232 -9.07 -3.78 -11.12
C LEU A 232 -10.28 -4.58 -11.65
N PRO A 233 -11.17 -5.02 -10.73
CA PRO A 233 -12.46 -5.61 -11.11
C PRO A 233 -13.37 -4.59 -11.80
#